data_AF-A0A2R8BNT8-F1
#
_entry.id   AF-A0A2R8BNT8-F1
#
_cell.length_a   1.000
_cell.length_b   1.000
_cell.length_c   1.000
_cell.angle_alpha   90.00
_cell.angle_beta   90.00
_cell.angle_gamma   90.00
#
_symmetry.space_group_name_H-M   'P 1'
#
loop_
_entity.id
_entity.type
_entity.pdbx_description
1 polymer ?
#
loop_
_entity_poly.entity_id
_entity_poly.type
_entity_poly.pdbx_seq_one_letter_code
_entity_poly.pdbx_strand_id
1 'polypeptide(L)'
;MIGRRIFLTAAAAWAGGATMGRAHSAAAPYVLPPEHLPETVPIRDVFQPFEIHVLPSQFALFWTLPGAQAVRYTVGVGRPGLYHEGEF
;
A
#
# COMPACT_ATOMS: atom_id res chain seq x y z
N MET A 1 -42.11 -32.44 8.27
CA MET A 1 -42.69 -31.14 7.89
C MET A 1 -41.96 -30.05 8.68
N ILE A 2 -40.99 -29.35 8.11
CA ILE A 2 -40.38 -28.17 8.75
C ILE A 2 -41.48 -27.10 8.87
N GLY A 3 -41.74 -26.61 10.08
CA GLY A 3 -42.73 -25.56 10.30
C GLY A 3 -42.19 -24.19 9.86
N ARG A 4 -43.06 -23.34 9.30
CA ARG A 4 -42.79 -21.94 8.93
C ARG A 4 -42.04 -21.17 10.02
N ARG A 5 -42.36 -21.47 11.27
CA ARG A 5 -41.78 -20.89 12.49
C ARG A 5 -40.32 -21.29 12.68
N ILE A 6 -40.00 -22.57 12.46
CA ILE A 6 -38.65 -23.14 12.54
C ILE A 6 -37.77 -22.61 11.41
N PHE A 7 -38.36 -22.43 10.22
CA PHE A 7 -37.67 -21.83 9.08
C PHE A 7 -37.29 -20.36 9.32
N LEU A 8 -38.23 -19.56 9.87
CA LEU A 8 -37.98 -18.16 10.21
C LEU A 8 -36.93 -18.00 11.32
N THR A 9 -36.93 -18.89 12.32
CA THR A 9 -35.89 -18.85 13.38
C THR A 9 -34.51 -19.25 12.88
N ALA A 10 -34.43 -20.19 11.92
CA ALA A 10 -33.16 -20.61 11.33
C ALA A 10 -32.53 -19.51 10.45
N ALA A 11 -33.36 -18.74 9.72
CA ALA A 11 -32.90 -17.60 8.93
C ALA A 11 -32.36 -16.44 9.79
N ALA A 12 -32.97 -16.19 10.95
CA ALA A 12 -32.50 -15.16 11.88
C ALA A 12 -31.12 -15.49 12.50
N ALA A 13 -30.83 -16.77 12.74
CA ALA A 13 -29.54 -17.21 13.26
C ALA A 13 -28.38 -17.01 12.26
N TRP A 14 -28.65 -17.07 10.95
CA TRP A 14 -27.67 -16.76 9.90
C TRP A 14 -27.46 -15.26 9.68
N ALA A 15 -28.49 -14.44 9.91
CA ALA A 15 -28.39 -12.99 9.78
C ALA A 15 -27.60 -12.33 10.93
N GLY A 16 -27.58 -12.93 12.13
CA GLY A 16 -26.85 -12.40 13.29
C GLY A 16 -25.34 -12.68 13.30
N GLY A 17 -24.88 -13.65 12.50
CA GLY A 17 -23.48 -14.09 12.45
C GLY A 17 -22.67 -13.51 11.28
N ALA A 18 -23.29 -12.76 10.37
CA ALA A 18 -22.57 -12.02 9.35
C ALA A 18 -21.92 -10.78 9.96
N THR A 19 -20.86 -10.98 10.74
CA THR A 19 -19.79 -9.98 10.79
C THR A 19 -19.24 -9.91 9.38
N MET A 20 -19.86 -9.10 8.52
CA MET A 20 -19.27 -8.65 7.26
C MET A 20 -17.83 -8.31 7.61
N GLY A 21 -16.87 -9.07 7.07
CA GLY A 21 -15.47 -8.89 7.35
C GLY A 21 -15.13 -7.43 7.09
N ARG A 22 -15.02 -6.64 8.14
CA ARG A 22 -14.55 -5.27 8.06
C ARG A 22 -13.03 -5.36 7.96
N ALA A 23 -12.56 -5.74 6.76
CA ALA A 23 -11.13 -5.79 6.47
C ALA A 23 -10.47 -4.39 6.57
N HIS A 24 -11.29 -3.34 6.67
CA HIS A 24 -10.86 -1.94 6.71
C HIS A 24 -11.75 -1.23 7.74
N SER A 25 -11.39 -1.30 9.03
CA SER A 25 -11.80 -0.23 9.94
C SER A 25 -11.20 1.05 9.37
N ALA A 26 -11.99 2.09 9.15
CA ALA A 26 -11.48 3.39 8.70
C ALA A 26 -10.52 3.92 9.78
N ALA A 27 -9.26 3.52 9.69
CA ALA A 27 -8.19 4.06 10.50
C ALA A 27 -8.17 5.56 10.25
N ALA A 28 -7.80 6.34 11.27
CA ALA A 28 -7.56 7.76 11.09
C ALA A 28 -6.67 7.96 9.84
N PRO A 29 -6.96 8.96 8.99
CA PRO A 29 -6.18 9.17 7.76
C PRO A 29 -4.71 9.29 8.14
N TYR A 30 -3.90 8.36 7.62
CA TYR A 30 -2.46 8.38 7.84
C TYR A 30 -1.89 9.63 7.16
N VAL A 31 -1.36 10.54 7.95
CA VAL A 31 -0.65 11.72 7.46
C VAL A 31 0.82 11.35 7.35
N LEU A 32 1.34 11.38 6.12
CA LEU A 32 2.75 11.11 5.86
C LEU A 32 3.61 12.24 6.49
N PRO A 33 4.61 11.92 7.32
CA PRO A 33 5.51 12.93 7.87
C PRO A 33 6.20 13.74 6.76
N PRO A 34 6.41 15.06 6.95
CA PRO A 34 7.01 15.92 5.93
C PRO A 34 8.36 15.42 5.39
N GLU A 35 9.17 14.80 6.24
CA GLU A 35 10.48 14.23 5.89
C GLU A 35 10.41 13.04 4.92
N HIS A 36 9.23 12.43 4.76
CA HIS A 36 9.01 11.33 3.83
C HIS A 36 8.37 11.79 2.51
N LEU A 37 7.99 13.06 2.39
CA LEU A 37 7.44 13.60 1.15
C LEU A 37 8.49 13.57 0.04
N PRO A 38 8.06 13.40 -1.23
CA PRO A 38 8.99 13.45 -2.35
C PRO A 38 9.67 14.81 -2.47
N GLU A 39 10.97 14.79 -2.70
CA GLU A 39 11.79 16.01 -2.81
C GLU A 39 12.68 15.93 -4.06
N THR A 40 12.84 17.05 -4.75
CA THR A 40 13.81 17.17 -5.84
C THR A 40 15.19 17.45 -5.26
N VAL A 41 16.14 16.55 -5.53
CA VAL A 41 17.50 16.61 -5.00
C VAL A 41 18.54 16.63 -6.14
N PRO A 42 19.69 17.27 -5.94
CA PRO A 42 20.80 17.17 -6.87
C PRO A 42 21.45 15.80 -6.84
N ILE A 43 21.87 15.33 -8.00
CA ILE A 43 22.60 14.07 -8.20
C ILE A 43 23.88 14.33 -9.02
N ARG A 44 24.70 13.29 -9.15
CA ARG A 44 25.88 13.35 -10.02
C ARG A 44 25.44 13.29 -11.48
N ASP A 45 26.10 14.05 -12.35
CA ASP A 45 25.85 14.08 -13.81
C ASP A 45 26.44 12.85 -14.54
N VAL A 46 26.16 11.66 -14.00
CA VAL A 46 26.59 10.37 -14.54
C VAL A 46 25.41 9.44 -14.80
N PHE A 47 24.23 9.77 -14.24
CA PHE A 47 23.01 8.99 -14.41
C PHE A 47 22.23 9.50 -15.60
N GLN A 48 21.66 8.60 -16.39
CA GLN A 48 20.80 9.00 -17.50
C GLN A 48 19.46 9.51 -16.94
N PRO A 49 18.83 10.51 -17.58
CA PRO A 49 17.50 10.95 -17.20
C PRO A 49 16.46 9.84 -17.36
N PHE A 50 15.40 9.90 -16.55
CA PHE A 50 14.22 9.03 -16.56
C PHE A 50 14.48 7.57 -16.18
N GLU A 51 15.54 7.31 -15.42
CA GLU A 51 15.82 6.02 -14.81
C GLU A 51 15.27 5.97 -13.38
N ILE A 52 14.96 4.76 -12.92
CA ILE A 52 14.61 4.49 -11.53
C ILE A 52 15.80 3.78 -10.87
N HIS A 53 16.36 4.43 -9.86
CA HIS A 53 17.43 3.88 -9.04
C HIS A 53 16.90 3.61 -7.64
N VAL A 54 16.84 2.34 -7.25
CA VAL A 54 16.45 1.94 -5.89
C VAL A 54 17.71 1.68 -5.09
N LEU A 55 17.85 2.34 -3.94
CA LEU A 55 18.96 2.15 -3.02
C LEU A 55 18.40 1.58 -1.70
N PRO A 56 18.35 0.24 -1.56
CA PRO A 56 17.74 -0.40 -0.40
C PRO A 56 18.39 -0.01 0.92
N SER A 57 19.70 0.21 0.92
CA SER A 57 20.46 0.62 2.12
C SER A 57 20.08 2.01 2.63
N GLN A 58 19.41 2.82 1.81
CA GLN A 58 18.95 4.17 2.15
C GLN A 58 17.43 4.26 2.23
N PHE A 59 16.69 3.17 2.00
CA PHE A 59 15.22 3.17 1.92
C PHE A 59 14.70 4.26 0.96
N ALA A 60 15.41 4.45 -0.16
CA ALA A 60 15.16 5.52 -1.10
C ALA A 60 15.05 5.00 -2.54
N LEU A 61 14.12 5.57 -3.29
CA LEU A 61 14.00 5.46 -4.74
C LEU A 61 14.27 6.83 -5.35
N PHE A 62 15.10 6.88 -6.38
CA PHE A 62 15.38 8.09 -7.14
C PHE A 62 14.86 7.92 -8.56
N TRP A 63 14.01 8.85 -8.98
CA TRP A 63 13.64 9.01 -10.38
C TRP A 63 14.47 10.14 -10.98
N THR A 64 15.41 9.81 -11.86
CA THR A 64 16.36 10.78 -12.40
C THR A 64 15.70 11.71 -13.41
N LEU A 65 16.12 12.97 -13.41
CA LEU A 65 15.63 14.04 -14.27
C LEU A 65 16.80 14.67 -15.05
N PRO A 66 16.53 15.39 -16.14
CA PRO A 66 17.54 16.21 -16.79
C PRO A 66 18.16 17.25 -15.83
N GLY A 67 19.40 17.67 -16.12
CA GLY A 67 20.09 18.71 -15.35
C GLY A 67 20.67 18.23 -14.02
N ALA A 68 21.06 16.95 -13.93
CA ALA A 68 21.63 16.34 -12.74
C ALA A 68 20.74 16.48 -11.49
N GLN A 69 19.44 16.28 -11.67
CA GLN A 69 18.43 16.27 -10.59
C GLN A 69 17.75 14.90 -10.51
N ALA A 70 17.11 14.60 -9.38
CA ALA A 70 16.20 13.47 -9.23
C ALA A 70 15.07 13.79 -8.24
N VAL A 71 13.93 13.12 -8.38
CA VAL A 71 12.93 13.08 -7.32
C VAL A 71 13.24 11.89 -6.40
N ARG A 72 13.48 12.16 -5.12
CA ARG A 72 13.70 11.14 -4.09
C ARG A 72 12.38 10.78 -3.41
N TYR A 73 12.08 9.50 -3.34
CA TYR A 73 10.94 8.93 -2.63
C TYR A 73 11.43 8.07 -1.47
N THR A 74 10.77 8.18 -0.31
CA THR A 74 10.97 7.23 0.79
C THR A 74 10.19 5.96 0.50
N VAL A 75 10.85 4.79 0.58
CA VAL A 75 10.25 3.50 0.23
C VAL A 75 10.54 2.43 1.28
N GLY A 76 9.59 1.53 1.49
CA GLY A 76 9.82 0.30 2.25
C GLY A 76 10.48 -0.77 1.39
N VAL A 77 11.45 -1.50 1.96
CA VAL A 77 12.10 -2.64 1.29
C VAL A 77 11.57 -3.93 1.91
N GLY A 78 10.76 -4.66 1.14
CA GLY A 78 10.27 -5.98 1.54
C GLY A 78 11.36 -7.04 1.52
N ARG A 79 11.21 -8.10 2.34
CA ARG A 79 12.05 -9.30 2.21
C ARG A 79 11.80 -9.97 0.86
N PRO A 80 12.80 -10.68 0.31
CA PRO A 80 12.61 -11.49 -0.89
C PRO A 80 11.43 -12.45 -0.76
N GLY A 81 10.67 -12.65 -1.84
CA GLY A 81 9.56 -13.61 -1.90
C GLY A 81 8.27 -13.20 -1.19
N LEU A 82 8.14 -11.95 -0.73
CA LEU A 82 6.89 -11.42 -0.14
C LEU A 82 5.91 -10.85 -1.16
N TYR A 83 6.29 -10.76 -2.43
CA TYR A 83 5.37 -10.32 -3.48
C TYR A 83 4.43 -11.46 -3.85
N HIS A 84 3.13 -11.17 -3.81
CA HIS A 84 2.07 -12.04 -4.31
C HIS A 84 1.30 -11.26 -5.38
N GLU A 85 1.08 -11.90 -6.53
CA GLU A 85 0.25 -11.32 -7.58
C GLU A 85 -1.20 -11.13 -7.11
N GLY A 86 -1.83 -10.05 -7.56
CA GLY A 86 -3.19 -9.70 -7.19
C GLY A 86 -3.72 -8.51 -8.00
N GLU A 87 -5.04 -8.31 -7.97
CA GLU A 87 -5.69 -7.06 -8.38
C GLU A 87 -5.74 -6.12 -7.16
N PHE A 88 -5.22 -4.89 -7.34
CA PHE A 88 -5.13 -3.86 -6.30
C PHE A 88 -5.84 -2.59 -6.76
#